data_AF-A0A936JDQ1-F1
#
_entry.id   AF-A0A936JDQ1-F1
#
_cell.length_a   1.000
_cell.length_b   1.000
_cell.length_c   1.000
_cell.angle_alpha   90.00
_cell.angle_beta   90.00
_cell.angle_gamma   90.00
#
_symmetry.space_group_name_H-M   'P 1'
#
loop_
_entity.id
_entity.type
_entity.pdbx_description
1 polymer ?
#
loop_
_entity_poly.entity_id
_entity_poly.type
_entity_poly.pdbx_seq_one_letter_code
_entity_poly.pdbx_strand_id
1 'polypeptide(L)'
;MKPVATYTVSAILPETISTLKELAYNYWWCWNIDAQELFERIDFELWEEVNHNPVALLNRVPLAQLESLASSPDFVSFLALIYEKFRTYMEAKTWFSTATTQTNNYIAYFSLEYGINESFPNYSGGLGVLAGDHLKSASDLGVPLIGVGLLYQMGYFRQSLSQNGWQTESYFENDFYSMPMTLMKDQDGKPMTIDLEYPAGRLYAQIWKVQVGRTILYLLDTNVHQNNAVIEYRDITDQLYGGNSETRIQQEILLGIGGIRALRALGINPTIIHINEGHAAFATLERTRFLMQDYQMEFSTAIELTHAGMIFTTHTPVPAGNEVFTVGLIDKYFTGYWKSLGISREDFLALGNVEKRASESFSMTVLALRLSSYRNGVSQLHGDVARRMWQELWKNFPQHEVPIGAITNGVHTLTWVAGGLGELYDRYLTPRWRTETDDQSIWKRVDAIPAEELWRIHQRYRERLVLFARKYLQKKLESRVSPQQLSLVGQYLNPDALTIGFARRFATYKRATLLFSDMERLKRFSRIPCDPYKLFSPAKHIHMIMQAKK
;
A
#
# COMPACT_ATOMS: atom_id res chain seq x y z
N MET A 1 -18.86 2.56 -19.60
CA MET A 1 -19.87 1.50 -19.71
C MET A 1 -19.15 0.22 -19.27
N LYS A 2 -19.42 -0.28 -18.06
CA LYS A 2 -18.73 -1.45 -17.49
C LYS A 2 -18.98 -2.66 -18.44
N PRO A 3 -17.96 -3.49 -18.76
CA PRO A 3 -18.11 -4.53 -19.77
C PRO A 3 -19.19 -5.55 -19.39
N VAL A 4 -20.05 -5.89 -20.36
CA VAL A 4 -21.19 -6.82 -20.19
C VAL A 4 -20.72 -8.29 -20.13
N ALA A 5 -19.54 -8.59 -20.68
CA ALA A 5 -18.87 -9.89 -20.60
C ALA A 5 -17.35 -9.68 -20.56
N THR A 6 -16.65 -10.45 -19.72
CA THR A 6 -15.19 -10.43 -19.60
C THR A 6 -14.65 -11.77 -20.07
N TYR A 7 -13.79 -11.78 -21.09
CA TYR A 7 -13.09 -12.97 -21.54
C TYR A 7 -11.71 -12.99 -20.89
N THR A 8 -11.43 -13.98 -20.05
CA THR A 8 -10.10 -14.17 -19.49
C THR A 8 -9.24 -14.95 -20.47
N VAL A 9 -8.30 -14.28 -21.12
CA VAL A 9 -7.27 -14.92 -21.95
C VAL A 9 -6.02 -15.09 -21.09
N SER A 10 -5.71 -16.32 -20.70
CA SER A 10 -4.45 -16.64 -20.04
C SER A 10 -3.46 -17.19 -21.07
N ALA A 11 -2.23 -16.67 -21.09
CA ALA A 11 -1.18 -17.21 -21.95
C ALA A 11 -0.93 -18.70 -21.67
N ILE A 12 -0.88 -19.49 -22.74
CA ILE A 12 -0.38 -20.87 -22.69
C ILE A 12 1.13 -20.79 -22.81
N LEU A 13 1.83 -21.06 -21.72
CA LEU A 13 3.29 -21.05 -21.69
C LEU A 13 3.84 -22.41 -22.14
N PRO A 14 4.89 -22.45 -22.98
CA PRO A 14 5.67 -23.67 -23.20
C PRO A 14 6.16 -24.27 -21.88
N GLU A 15 6.24 -25.59 -21.81
CA GLU A 15 6.58 -26.33 -20.59
C GLU A 15 7.92 -25.87 -19.98
N THR A 16 8.93 -25.61 -20.81
CA THR A 16 10.28 -25.19 -20.40
C THR A 16 10.31 -23.82 -19.70
N ILE A 17 9.32 -22.95 -19.93
CA ILE A 17 9.21 -21.63 -19.30
C ILE A 17 7.95 -21.48 -18.46
N SER A 18 7.27 -22.59 -18.14
CA SER A 18 6.01 -22.60 -17.40
C SER A 18 6.11 -21.98 -16.00
N THR A 19 7.29 -22.03 -15.38
CA THR A 19 7.59 -21.43 -14.06
C THR A 19 7.47 -19.90 -14.04
N LEU A 20 7.51 -19.24 -15.21
CA LEU A 20 7.21 -17.79 -15.32
C LEU A 20 5.84 -17.45 -14.74
N LYS A 21 4.86 -18.36 -14.85
CA LYS A 21 3.52 -18.12 -14.31
C LYS A 21 3.54 -17.96 -12.79
N GLU A 22 4.28 -18.81 -12.08
CA GLU A 22 4.37 -18.71 -10.61
C GLU A 22 5.07 -17.42 -10.18
N LEU A 23 6.17 -17.06 -10.86
CA LEU A 23 6.89 -15.80 -10.63
C LEU A 23 6.00 -14.58 -10.91
N ALA A 24 5.24 -14.59 -12.01
CA ALA A 24 4.38 -13.47 -12.40
C ALA A 24 3.25 -13.20 -11.39
N TYR A 25 2.74 -14.24 -10.72
CA TYR A 25 1.65 -14.13 -9.74
C TYR A 25 2.13 -13.91 -8.29
N ASN A 26 3.44 -13.74 -8.06
CA ASN A 26 3.98 -13.44 -6.73
C ASN A 26 4.83 -12.18 -6.75
N TYR A 27 4.41 -11.13 -6.03
CA TYR A 27 5.09 -9.84 -5.99
C TYR A 27 6.53 -9.86 -5.46
N TRP A 28 7.07 -10.99 -5.01
CA TRP A 28 8.49 -11.13 -4.68
C TRP A 28 9.42 -10.57 -5.78
N TRP A 29 9.03 -10.71 -7.05
CA TRP A 29 9.81 -10.14 -8.16
C TRP A 29 10.03 -8.62 -8.01
N CYS A 30 9.12 -7.88 -7.37
CA CYS A 30 9.18 -6.42 -7.37
C CYS A 30 10.25 -5.83 -6.42
N TRP A 31 10.86 -6.64 -5.55
CA TRP A 31 12.06 -6.27 -4.78
C TRP A 31 13.26 -7.17 -5.07
N ASN A 32 13.22 -7.91 -6.18
CA ASN A 32 14.34 -8.70 -6.68
C ASN A 32 14.76 -8.20 -8.07
N ILE A 33 15.96 -7.63 -8.17
CA ILE A 33 16.42 -6.98 -9.41
C ILE A 33 16.58 -7.95 -10.58
N ASP A 34 17.05 -9.17 -10.32
CA ASP A 34 17.24 -10.20 -11.35
C ASP A 34 15.87 -10.65 -11.90
N ALA A 35 14.87 -10.77 -11.02
CA ALA A 35 13.49 -11.09 -11.43
C ALA A 35 12.85 -9.96 -12.24
N GLN A 36 13.12 -8.69 -11.93
CA GLN A 36 12.69 -7.56 -12.77
C GLN A 36 13.35 -7.64 -14.16
N GLU A 37 14.65 -7.90 -14.20
CA GLU A 37 15.41 -8.05 -15.45
C GLU A 37 14.88 -9.22 -16.31
N LEU A 38 14.48 -10.32 -15.68
CA LEU A 38 13.87 -11.46 -16.37
C LEU A 38 12.63 -11.06 -17.17
N PHE A 39 11.71 -10.31 -16.58
CA PHE A 39 10.51 -9.83 -17.29
C PHE A 39 10.85 -8.77 -18.32
N GLU A 40 11.80 -7.88 -18.03
CA GLU A 40 12.30 -6.89 -18.98
C GLU A 40 12.90 -7.52 -20.25
N ARG A 41 13.63 -8.65 -20.10
CA ARG A 41 14.23 -9.40 -21.21
C ARG A 41 13.22 -10.11 -22.11
N ILE A 42 11.99 -10.36 -21.64
CA ILE A 42 10.95 -10.97 -22.48
C ILE A 42 10.56 -10.00 -23.59
N ASP A 43 10.23 -8.76 -23.21
CA ASP A 43 9.91 -7.67 -24.12
C ASP A 43 9.99 -6.32 -23.39
N PHE A 44 11.04 -5.54 -23.66
CA PHE A 44 11.29 -4.27 -22.97
C PHE A 44 10.19 -3.22 -23.22
N GLU A 45 9.72 -3.10 -24.46
CA GLU A 45 8.74 -2.07 -24.82
C GLU A 45 7.37 -2.38 -24.21
N LEU A 46 6.95 -3.63 -24.30
CA LEU A 46 5.70 -4.09 -23.72
C LEU A 46 5.75 -4.06 -22.19
N TRP A 47 6.89 -4.38 -21.57
CA TRP A 47 7.09 -4.28 -20.12
C TRP A 47 6.84 -2.86 -19.59
N GLU A 48 7.35 -1.85 -20.29
CA GLU A 48 7.08 -0.44 -20.00
C GLU A 48 5.61 -0.05 -20.28
N GLU A 49 5.00 -0.59 -21.34
CA GLU A 49 3.60 -0.31 -21.69
C GLU A 49 2.62 -0.81 -20.62
N VAL A 50 2.83 -2.02 -20.12
CA VAL A 50 1.95 -2.65 -19.12
C VAL A 50 2.21 -2.17 -17.69
N ASN A 51 3.06 -1.14 -17.50
CA ASN A 51 3.49 -0.62 -16.21
C ASN A 51 4.03 -1.73 -15.29
N HIS A 52 4.98 -2.51 -15.82
CA HIS A 52 5.70 -3.52 -15.05
C HIS A 52 4.77 -4.60 -14.45
N ASN A 53 3.65 -4.89 -15.12
CA ASN A 53 2.75 -5.99 -14.77
C ASN A 53 3.14 -7.28 -15.51
N PRO A 54 3.70 -8.30 -14.84
CA PRO A 54 4.19 -9.50 -15.50
C PRO A 54 3.06 -10.38 -16.05
N VAL A 55 1.88 -10.37 -15.45
CA VAL A 55 0.72 -11.12 -15.95
C VAL A 55 0.20 -10.50 -17.26
N ALA A 56 0.06 -9.17 -17.29
CA ALA A 56 -0.33 -8.45 -18.49
C ALA A 56 0.72 -8.56 -19.61
N LEU A 57 2.01 -8.57 -19.26
CA LEU A 57 3.10 -8.85 -20.19
C LEU A 57 2.91 -10.22 -20.84
N LEU A 58 2.85 -11.30 -20.04
CA LEU A 58 2.74 -12.67 -20.55
C LEU A 58 1.48 -12.87 -21.39
N ASN A 59 0.35 -12.25 -21.03
CA ASN A 59 -0.89 -12.34 -21.79
C ASN A 59 -0.86 -11.61 -23.15
N ARG A 60 0.07 -10.67 -23.36
CA ARG A 60 0.19 -9.86 -24.58
C ARG A 60 1.35 -10.26 -25.49
N VAL A 61 2.37 -10.93 -24.95
CA VAL A 61 3.50 -11.43 -25.75
C VAL A 61 3.00 -12.50 -26.73
N PRO A 62 3.35 -12.39 -28.04
CA PRO A 62 2.97 -13.40 -29.02
C PRO A 62 3.53 -14.79 -28.69
N LEU A 63 2.74 -15.85 -28.96
CA LEU A 63 3.16 -17.23 -28.71
C LEU A 63 4.49 -17.58 -29.38
N ALA A 64 4.73 -17.12 -30.61
CA ALA A 64 5.99 -17.36 -31.32
C ALA A 64 7.23 -16.80 -30.59
N GLN A 65 7.09 -15.67 -29.89
CA GLN A 65 8.16 -15.10 -29.06
C GLN A 65 8.37 -15.92 -27.79
N LEU A 66 7.30 -16.40 -27.16
CA LEU A 66 7.39 -17.33 -26.02
C LEU A 66 8.07 -18.65 -26.43
N GLU A 67 7.76 -19.20 -27.61
CA GLU A 67 8.40 -20.42 -28.15
C GLU A 67 9.89 -20.19 -28.47
N SER A 68 10.24 -19.01 -28.99
CA SER A 68 11.63 -18.61 -29.22
C SER A 68 12.41 -18.51 -27.90
N LEU A 69 11.84 -17.86 -26.87
CA LEU A 69 12.43 -17.77 -25.53
C LEU A 69 12.57 -19.16 -24.90
N ALA A 70 11.57 -20.02 -25.05
CA ALA A 70 11.57 -21.40 -24.58
C ALA A 70 12.65 -22.27 -25.23
N SER A 71 13.12 -21.89 -26.42
CA SER A 71 14.19 -22.56 -27.16
C SER A 71 15.56 -21.93 -26.94
N SER A 72 15.65 -20.80 -26.24
CA SER A 72 16.88 -20.07 -25.97
C SER A 72 17.58 -20.60 -24.72
N PRO A 73 18.77 -21.24 -24.81
CA PRO A 73 19.46 -21.79 -23.65
C PRO A 73 19.81 -20.74 -22.60
N ASP A 74 20.16 -19.53 -23.04
CA ASP A 74 20.53 -18.41 -22.16
C ASP A 74 19.32 -17.94 -21.33
N PHE A 75 18.16 -17.78 -21.95
CA PHE A 75 16.94 -17.35 -21.26
C PHE A 75 16.44 -18.42 -20.29
N VAL A 76 16.40 -19.69 -20.73
CA VAL A 76 15.95 -20.82 -19.90
C VAL A 76 16.86 -21.00 -18.69
N SER A 77 18.18 -20.88 -18.86
CA SER A 77 19.14 -20.97 -17.75
C SER A 77 18.98 -19.81 -16.76
N PHE A 78 18.75 -18.59 -17.27
CA PHE A 78 18.51 -17.42 -16.42
C PHE A 78 17.19 -17.53 -15.63
N LEU A 79 16.11 -18.00 -16.28
CA LEU A 79 14.85 -18.32 -15.62
C LEU A 79 15.03 -19.36 -14.51
N ALA A 80 15.75 -20.45 -14.79
CA ALA A 80 16.01 -21.51 -13.82
C ALA A 80 16.74 -20.98 -12.57
N LEU A 81 17.78 -20.15 -12.76
CA LEU A 81 18.51 -19.51 -11.68
C LEU A 81 17.61 -18.61 -10.80
N ILE A 82 16.74 -17.81 -11.42
CA ILE A 82 15.84 -16.91 -10.70
C ILE A 82 14.76 -17.70 -9.97
N TYR A 83 14.24 -18.75 -10.60
CA TYR A 83 13.26 -19.62 -9.97
C TYR A 83 13.86 -20.37 -8.77
N GLU A 84 15.10 -20.82 -8.85
CA GLU A 84 15.82 -21.39 -7.70
C GLU A 84 15.97 -20.38 -6.55
N LYS A 85 16.32 -19.12 -6.86
CA LYS A 85 16.33 -18.03 -5.86
C LYS A 85 14.96 -17.81 -5.23
N PHE A 86 13.90 -17.85 -6.03
CA PHE A 86 12.53 -17.71 -5.56
C PHE A 86 12.14 -18.88 -4.64
N ARG A 87 12.40 -20.12 -5.03
CA ARG A 87 12.13 -21.32 -4.20
C ARG A 87 12.92 -21.29 -2.90
N THR A 88 14.22 -20.99 -2.98
CA THR A 88 15.07 -20.79 -1.80
C THR A 88 14.49 -19.73 -0.90
N TYR A 89 14.06 -18.59 -1.46
CA TYR A 89 13.37 -17.56 -0.68
C TYR A 89 12.13 -18.16 -0.04
N MET A 90 11.19 -18.74 -0.75
CA MET A 90 9.92 -19.20 -0.18
C MET A 90 10.09 -20.29 0.89
N GLU A 91 11.06 -21.18 0.74
CA GLU A 91 11.27 -22.37 1.60
C GLU A 91 12.26 -22.13 2.75
N ALA A 92 13.08 -21.07 2.69
CA ALA A 92 14.10 -20.83 3.70
C ALA A 92 13.51 -20.66 5.10
N LYS A 93 14.25 -21.17 6.09
CA LYS A 93 13.97 -20.95 7.51
C LYS A 93 14.04 -19.44 7.82
N THR A 94 12.97 -18.90 8.37
CA THR A 94 12.82 -17.47 8.64
C THR A 94 13.14 -17.13 10.09
N TRP A 95 13.36 -15.84 10.38
CA TRP A 95 13.49 -15.35 11.75
C TRP A 95 12.31 -15.74 12.63
N PHE A 96 11.07 -15.63 12.14
CA PHE A 96 9.90 -16.00 12.94
C PHE A 96 9.91 -17.49 13.30
N SER A 97 10.29 -18.36 12.34
CA SER A 97 10.38 -19.79 12.58
C SER A 97 11.50 -20.21 13.55
N THR A 98 12.49 -19.35 13.80
CA THR A 98 13.53 -19.57 14.82
C THR A 98 13.17 -18.93 16.16
N ALA A 99 12.47 -17.79 16.13
CA ALA A 99 12.10 -17.03 17.32
C ALA A 99 10.96 -17.67 18.13
N THR A 100 10.11 -18.47 17.50
CA THR A 100 8.98 -19.13 18.18
C THR A 100 8.70 -20.53 17.65
N THR A 101 8.22 -21.40 18.53
CA THR A 101 7.68 -22.73 18.16
C THR A 101 6.17 -22.69 17.90
N GLN A 102 5.52 -21.54 18.08
CA GLN A 102 4.08 -21.41 17.86
C GLN A 102 3.77 -21.46 16.37
N THR A 103 3.01 -22.47 15.98
CA THR A 103 2.45 -22.65 14.64
C THR A 103 0.97 -22.22 14.63
N ASN A 104 0.48 -21.64 13.53
CA ASN A 104 -0.93 -21.30 13.28
C ASN A 104 -1.51 -20.07 14.02
N ASN A 105 -0.69 -19.12 14.48
CA ASN A 105 -1.17 -17.82 14.97
C ASN A 105 -1.12 -16.77 13.87
N TYR A 106 -2.24 -16.52 13.21
CA TYR A 106 -2.31 -15.47 12.18
C TYR A 106 -2.48 -14.08 12.78
N ILE A 107 -1.83 -13.10 12.15
CA ILE A 107 -2.04 -11.68 12.42
C ILE A 107 -2.79 -11.09 11.22
N ALA A 108 -4.04 -10.69 11.40
CA ALA A 108 -4.79 -10.01 10.35
C ALA A 108 -4.50 -8.50 10.41
N TYR A 109 -3.84 -7.97 9.38
CA TYR A 109 -3.50 -6.57 9.24
C TYR A 109 -4.51 -5.89 8.31
N PHE A 110 -5.33 -4.99 8.86
CA PHE A 110 -6.37 -4.29 8.12
C PHE A 110 -5.88 -2.91 7.70
N SER A 111 -6.00 -2.61 6.42
CA SER A 111 -5.72 -1.28 5.88
C SER A 111 -6.59 -0.98 4.68
N LEU A 112 -6.90 0.30 4.50
CA LEU A 112 -7.65 0.77 3.34
C LEU A 112 -6.80 0.76 2.06
N GLU A 113 -5.49 0.93 2.16
CA GLU A 113 -4.59 1.00 1.01
C GLU A 113 -3.34 0.13 1.17
N TYR A 114 -2.81 -0.39 0.05
CA TYR A 114 -1.58 -1.19 -0.01
C TYR A 114 -0.73 -0.81 -1.21
N GLY A 115 0.43 -0.21 -0.95
CA GLY A 115 1.41 0.20 -1.95
C GLY A 115 2.48 -0.87 -2.15
N ILE A 116 2.24 -1.82 -3.06
CA ILE A 116 3.16 -2.95 -3.31
C ILE A 116 4.12 -2.63 -4.46
N ASN A 117 3.58 -2.29 -5.62
CA ASN A 117 4.27 -1.95 -6.86
C ASN A 117 3.31 -1.14 -7.76
N GLU A 118 3.83 -0.37 -8.71
CA GLU A 118 3.07 0.45 -9.67
C GLU A 118 2.07 -0.32 -10.53
N SER A 119 2.31 -1.62 -10.78
CA SER A 119 1.37 -2.52 -11.45
C SER A 119 0.11 -2.80 -10.61
N PHE A 120 0.10 -2.43 -9.33
CA PHE A 120 -1.01 -2.58 -8.39
C PHE A 120 -1.41 -1.22 -7.78
N PRO A 121 -2.20 -0.41 -8.50
CA PRO A 121 -2.53 0.96 -8.08
C PRO A 121 -3.61 1.04 -6.99
N ASN A 122 -3.49 0.24 -5.92
CA ASN A 122 -4.44 0.16 -4.80
C ASN A 122 -3.98 0.98 -3.58
N TYR A 123 -3.37 2.15 -3.83
CA TYR A 123 -2.90 3.06 -2.80
C TYR A 123 -2.81 4.50 -3.32
N SER A 124 -2.73 5.45 -2.39
CA SER A 124 -2.60 6.87 -2.72
C SER A 124 -1.36 7.54 -2.09
N GLY A 125 -0.68 6.92 -1.12
CA GLY A 125 0.52 7.51 -0.49
C GLY A 125 1.03 6.78 0.74
N GLY A 126 1.50 7.53 1.74
CA GLY A 126 2.38 7.02 2.80
C GLY A 126 1.79 5.91 3.67
N LEU A 127 0.49 5.94 3.97
CA LEU A 127 -0.17 4.90 4.77
C LEU A 127 -0.15 3.56 4.01
N GLY A 128 -0.46 3.59 2.72
CA GLY A 128 -0.44 2.42 1.85
C GLY A 128 0.97 1.93 1.54
N VAL A 129 1.93 2.83 1.32
CA VAL A 129 3.34 2.47 1.17
C VAL A 129 3.85 1.73 2.42
N LEU A 130 3.52 2.24 3.62
CA LEU A 130 3.88 1.55 4.86
C LEU A 130 3.19 0.18 4.96
N ALA A 131 1.90 0.09 4.65
CA ALA A 131 1.19 -1.18 4.65
C ALA A 131 1.83 -2.20 3.69
N GLY A 132 2.25 -1.77 2.51
CA GLY A 132 2.97 -2.62 1.57
C GLY A 132 4.34 -3.06 2.08
N ASP A 133 5.10 -2.14 2.68
CA ASP A 133 6.41 -2.44 3.28
C ASP A 133 6.28 -3.37 4.50
N HIS A 134 5.18 -3.29 5.26
CA HIS A 134 4.85 -4.27 6.30
C HIS A 134 4.63 -5.65 5.69
N LEU A 135 3.88 -5.79 4.58
CA LEU A 135 3.67 -7.10 3.95
C LEU A 135 4.98 -7.72 3.46
N LYS A 136 5.85 -6.91 2.84
CA LYS A 136 7.17 -7.33 2.35
C LYS A 136 8.10 -7.73 3.49
N SER A 137 8.19 -6.91 4.54
CA SER A 137 9.02 -7.19 5.71
C SER A 137 8.51 -8.42 6.49
N ALA A 138 7.19 -8.56 6.62
CA ALA A 138 6.59 -9.78 7.20
C ALA A 138 6.92 -11.02 6.38
N SER A 139 6.97 -10.88 5.05
CA SER A 139 7.35 -11.96 4.15
C SER A 139 8.81 -12.39 4.34
N ASP A 140 9.73 -11.43 4.47
CA ASP A 140 11.16 -11.69 4.71
C ASP A 140 11.40 -12.34 6.07
N LEU A 141 10.74 -11.82 7.11
CA LEU A 141 10.85 -12.33 8.48
C LEU A 141 10.04 -13.61 8.71
N GLY A 142 9.16 -13.99 7.77
CA GLY A 142 8.22 -15.11 7.88
C GLY A 142 7.18 -14.95 8.98
N VAL A 143 6.83 -13.71 9.34
CA VAL A 143 5.75 -13.43 10.27
C VAL A 143 4.43 -13.84 9.60
N PRO A 144 3.54 -14.60 10.26
CA PRO A 144 2.27 -15.09 9.71
C PRO A 144 1.21 -13.99 9.61
N LEU A 145 1.56 -12.90 8.95
CA LEU A 145 0.71 -11.75 8.71
C LEU A 145 -0.14 -11.98 7.46
N ILE A 146 -1.41 -11.57 7.54
CA ILE A 146 -2.36 -11.59 6.43
C ILE A 146 -2.91 -10.19 6.27
N GLY A 147 -2.69 -9.59 5.11
CA GLY A 147 -3.29 -8.30 4.77
C GLY A 147 -4.77 -8.45 4.44
N VAL A 148 -5.58 -7.49 4.86
CA VAL A 148 -7.01 -7.37 4.51
C VAL A 148 -7.29 -5.95 4.04
N GLY A 149 -7.94 -5.80 2.90
CA GLY A 149 -8.25 -4.51 2.29
C GLY A 149 -9.45 -4.54 1.35
N LEU A 150 -9.68 -3.41 0.66
CA LEU A 150 -10.63 -3.31 -0.45
C LEU A 150 -9.88 -3.28 -1.78
N LEU A 151 -10.48 -3.84 -2.83
CA LEU A 151 -9.92 -3.86 -4.18
C LEU A 151 -10.59 -2.76 -5.02
N TYR A 152 -9.89 -1.66 -5.27
CA TYR A 152 -10.46 -0.52 -5.99
C TYR A 152 -10.33 -0.66 -7.50
N GLN A 153 -11.44 -0.74 -8.23
CA GLN A 153 -11.44 -0.94 -9.68
C GLN A 153 -10.68 0.16 -10.41
N MET A 154 -10.78 1.42 -9.98
CA MET A 154 -10.08 2.56 -10.58
C MET A 154 -8.84 3.00 -9.78
N GLY A 155 -8.56 2.35 -8.65
CA GLY A 155 -7.47 2.76 -7.75
C GLY A 155 -7.62 4.20 -7.27
N TYR A 156 -6.49 4.92 -7.25
CA TYR A 156 -6.45 6.38 -7.09
C TYR A 156 -6.26 7.07 -8.45
N PHE A 157 -6.67 8.33 -8.58
CA PHE A 157 -6.61 9.03 -9.85
C PHE A 157 -5.19 9.12 -10.44
N ARG A 158 -5.13 9.09 -11.77
CA ARG A 158 -3.94 9.47 -12.54
C ARG A 158 -3.98 10.97 -12.80
N GLN A 159 -2.96 11.66 -12.31
CA GLN A 159 -2.84 13.09 -12.48
C GLN A 159 -2.36 13.44 -13.89
N SER A 160 -2.94 14.49 -14.45
CA SER A 160 -2.41 15.22 -15.60
C SER A 160 -2.45 16.72 -15.34
N LEU A 161 -1.65 17.48 -16.09
CA LEU A 161 -1.69 18.94 -16.07
C LEU A 161 -2.29 19.44 -17.39
N SER A 162 -3.18 20.41 -17.29
CA SER A 162 -3.68 21.16 -18.44
C SER A 162 -2.59 22.09 -19.00
N GLN A 163 -2.81 22.67 -20.18
CA GLN A 163 -1.87 23.64 -20.77
C GLN A 163 -1.62 24.86 -19.86
N ASN A 164 -2.61 25.21 -19.02
CA ASN A 164 -2.52 26.32 -18.07
C ASN A 164 -1.94 25.89 -16.71
N GLY A 165 -1.44 24.66 -16.57
CA GLY A 165 -0.84 24.15 -15.33
C GLY A 165 -1.84 23.70 -14.26
N TRP A 166 -3.14 23.61 -14.58
CA TRP A 166 -4.15 23.09 -13.65
C TRP A 166 -4.14 21.57 -13.61
N GLN A 167 -4.29 21.00 -12.40
CA GLN A 167 -4.48 19.56 -12.21
C GLN A 167 -5.80 19.10 -12.84
N THR A 168 -5.72 18.01 -13.59
CA THR A 168 -6.85 17.24 -14.11
C THR A 168 -6.70 15.78 -13.72
N GLU A 169 -7.83 15.12 -13.46
CA GLU A 169 -7.88 13.76 -12.96
C GLU A 169 -8.39 12.81 -14.04
N SER A 170 -7.81 11.62 -14.09
CA SER A 170 -8.28 10.56 -14.98
C SER A 170 -8.30 9.25 -14.22
N TYR A 171 -9.39 8.51 -14.37
CA TYR A 171 -9.62 7.24 -13.71
C TYR A 171 -9.62 6.16 -14.79
N PHE A 172 -8.83 5.10 -14.56
CA PHE A 172 -8.69 3.99 -15.47
C PHE A 172 -9.13 2.73 -14.75
N GLU A 173 -10.01 1.95 -15.38
CA GLU A 173 -10.40 0.65 -14.85
C GLU A 173 -9.22 -0.32 -14.92
N ASN A 174 -8.92 -0.96 -13.80
CA ASN A 174 -7.99 -2.06 -13.74
C ASN A 174 -8.71 -3.36 -14.11
N ASP A 175 -8.10 -4.14 -15.01
CA ASP A 175 -8.55 -5.49 -15.28
C ASP A 175 -7.89 -6.46 -14.30
N PHE A 176 -8.60 -6.80 -13.23
CA PHE A 176 -8.11 -7.68 -12.17
C PHE A 176 -7.68 -9.06 -12.68
N TYR A 177 -8.27 -9.56 -13.77
CA TYR A 177 -7.90 -10.85 -14.35
C TYR A 177 -6.55 -10.83 -15.08
N SER A 178 -6.07 -9.64 -15.43
CA SER A 178 -4.75 -9.40 -16.03
C SER A 178 -3.71 -8.92 -15.01
N MET A 179 -4.02 -8.98 -13.72
CA MET A 179 -3.10 -8.59 -12.64
C MET A 179 -2.56 -9.82 -11.87
N PRO A 180 -1.43 -9.69 -11.15
CA PRO A 180 -0.86 -10.70 -10.24
C PRO A 180 -1.75 -11.06 -9.03
N MET A 181 -2.98 -11.49 -9.28
CA MET A 181 -3.97 -11.82 -8.26
C MET A 181 -4.92 -12.92 -8.74
N THR A 182 -5.51 -13.64 -7.80
CA THR A 182 -6.40 -14.76 -8.08
C THR A 182 -7.72 -14.59 -7.35
N LEU A 183 -8.83 -14.76 -8.08
CA LEU A 183 -10.16 -14.81 -7.48
C LEU A 183 -10.31 -16.07 -6.65
N MET A 184 -10.69 -15.93 -5.38
CA MET A 184 -10.94 -17.05 -4.49
C MET A 184 -12.23 -17.76 -4.90
N LYS A 185 -12.19 -19.08 -4.91
CA LYS A 185 -13.31 -19.94 -5.30
C LYS A 185 -13.67 -20.90 -4.19
N ASP A 186 -14.93 -21.28 -4.13
CA ASP A 186 -15.43 -22.34 -3.27
C ASP A 186 -15.10 -23.75 -3.83
N GLN A 187 -15.59 -24.78 -3.15
CA GLN A 187 -15.37 -26.19 -3.54
C GLN A 187 -16.01 -26.54 -4.90
N ASP A 188 -17.03 -25.79 -5.32
CA ASP A 188 -17.72 -25.96 -6.61
C ASP A 188 -17.08 -25.14 -7.74
N GLY A 189 -15.98 -24.43 -7.45
CA GLY A 189 -15.28 -23.56 -8.41
C GLY A 189 -15.97 -22.23 -8.67
N LYS A 190 -17.00 -21.86 -7.90
CA LYS A 190 -17.67 -20.55 -7.99
C LYS A 190 -16.93 -19.52 -7.16
N PRO A 191 -17.00 -18.22 -7.52
CA PRO A 191 -16.41 -17.16 -6.71
C PRO A 191 -16.90 -17.21 -5.26
N MET A 192 -15.96 -17.24 -4.32
CA MET A 192 -16.29 -17.15 -2.90
C MET A 192 -16.80 -15.75 -2.60
N THR A 193 -17.95 -15.66 -1.94
CA THR A 193 -18.61 -14.39 -1.63
C THR A 193 -19.00 -14.31 -0.16
N ILE A 194 -19.07 -13.08 0.35
CA ILE A 194 -19.66 -12.72 1.64
C ILE A 194 -20.82 -11.77 1.40
N ASP A 195 -21.75 -11.70 2.36
CA ASP A 195 -22.82 -10.72 2.36
C ASP A 195 -22.85 -9.88 3.64
N LEU A 196 -23.37 -8.66 3.50
CA LEU A 196 -23.63 -7.71 4.57
C LEU A 196 -25.03 -7.11 4.40
N GLU A 197 -25.71 -6.84 5.49
CA GLU A 197 -27.01 -6.18 5.48
C GLU A 197 -26.81 -4.66 5.43
N TYR A 198 -27.22 -4.05 4.32
CA TYR A 198 -27.19 -2.60 4.13
C TYR A 198 -28.63 -2.06 3.99
N PRO A 199 -28.87 -0.75 4.12
CA PRO A 199 -30.22 -0.19 4.19
C PRO A 199 -31.14 -0.47 2.99
N ALA A 200 -30.56 -0.60 1.79
CA ALA A 200 -31.31 -0.85 0.54
C ALA A 200 -31.29 -2.34 0.14
N GLY A 201 -30.71 -3.22 0.97
CA GLY A 201 -30.66 -4.66 0.73
C GLY A 201 -29.31 -5.28 1.10
N ARG A 202 -29.12 -6.54 0.73
CA ARG A 202 -27.84 -7.22 0.93
C ARG A 202 -26.78 -6.70 -0.05
N LEU A 203 -25.65 -6.29 0.51
CA LEU A 203 -24.41 -6.08 -0.23
C LEU A 203 -23.68 -7.42 -0.33
N TYR A 204 -23.18 -7.75 -1.52
CA TYR A 204 -22.29 -8.90 -1.73
C TYR A 204 -20.88 -8.44 -2.10
N ALA A 205 -19.86 -9.16 -1.63
CA ALA A 205 -18.49 -8.94 -2.05
C ALA A 205 -17.79 -10.28 -2.35
N GLN A 206 -16.99 -10.30 -3.41
CA GLN A 206 -16.10 -11.43 -3.72
C GLN A 206 -14.71 -11.18 -3.15
N ILE A 207 -13.94 -12.26 -2.98
CA ILE A 207 -12.63 -12.22 -2.34
C ILE A 207 -11.52 -12.50 -3.37
N TRP A 208 -10.57 -11.57 -3.46
CA TRP A 208 -9.36 -11.72 -4.25
C TRP A 208 -8.15 -11.99 -3.36
N LYS A 209 -7.21 -12.80 -3.86
CA LYS A 209 -5.93 -13.09 -3.20
C LYS A 209 -4.77 -12.52 -4.01
N VAL A 210 -3.89 -11.80 -3.34
CA VAL A 210 -2.61 -11.31 -3.85
C VAL A 210 -1.49 -11.97 -3.05
N GLN A 211 -0.47 -12.49 -3.73
CA GLN A 211 0.70 -13.08 -3.10
C GLN A 211 1.85 -12.06 -3.05
N VAL A 212 2.31 -11.71 -1.84
CA VAL A 212 3.42 -10.77 -1.61
C VAL A 212 4.55 -11.52 -0.92
N GLY A 213 5.38 -12.19 -1.71
CA GLY A 213 6.36 -13.15 -1.20
C GLY A 213 5.64 -14.31 -0.51
N ARG A 214 5.90 -14.52 0.78
CA ARG A 214 5.21 -15.48 1.66
C ARG A 214 3.90 -14.92 2.23
N THR A 215 3.77 -13.60 2.32
CA THR A 215 2.60 -12.92 2.88
C THR A 215 1.43 -12.97 1.91
N ILE A 216 0.22 -13.17 2.45
CA ILE A 216 -1.02 -13.15 1.68
C ILE A 216 -1.77 -11.84 1.95
N LEU A 217 -2.30 -11.23 0.90
CA LEU A 217 -3.21 -10.09 0.98
C LEU A 217 -4.57 -10.49 0.38
N TYR A 218 -5.62 -10.39 1.17
CA TYR A 218 -7.00 -10.56 0.73
C TYR A 218 -7.68 -9.21 0.51
N LEU A 219 -8.40 -9.10 -0.60
CA LEU A 219 -9.08 -7.87 -0.98
C LEU A 219 -10.53 -8.13 -1.34
N LEU A 220 -11.43 -7.25 -0.90
CA LEU A 220 -12.86 -7.35 -1.15
C LEU A 220 -13.28 -6.47 -2.33
N ASP A 221 -14.11 -7.04 -3.20
CA ASP A 221 -14.60 -6.40 -4.41
C ASP A 221 -16.13 -6.54 -4.49
N THR A 222 -16.85 -5.42 -4.57
CA THR A 222 -18.32 -5.39 -4.64
C THR A 222 -18.84 -5.31 -6.06
N ASN A 223 -17.97 -5.32 -7.07
CA ASN A 223 -18.34 -5.23 -8.49
C ASN A 223 -18.88 -6.55 -9.04
N VAL A 224 -19.86 -7.15 -8.35
CA VAL A 224 -20.46 -8.46 -8.64
C VAL A 224 -21.89 -8.34 -9.15
N HIS A 225 -22.33 -9.33 -9.95
CA HIS A 225 -23.67 -9.33 -10.55
C HIS A 225 -24.80 -9.30 -9.52
N GLN A 226 -24.60 -9.87 -8.32
CA GLN A 226 -25.59 -9.87 -7.24
C GLN A 226 -25.97 -8.45 -6.78
N ASN A 227 -25.08 -7.47 -6.96
CA ASN A 227 -25.31 -6.08 -6.61
C ASN A 227 -25.97 -5.27 -7.75
N ASN A 228 -26.36 -5.89 -8.87
CA ASN A 228 -26.95 -5.19 -10.03
C ASN A 228 -28.26 -4.44 -9.70
N ALA A 229 -28.99 -4.87 -8.68
CA ALA A 229 -30.23 -4.21 -8.26
C ALA A 229 -29.98 -2.87 -7.57
N VAL A 230 -28.79 -2.67 -6.98
CA VAL A 230 -28.41 -1.45 -6.25
C VAL A 230 -27.04 -1.02 -6.76
N ILE A 231 -27.01 -0.21 -7.82
CA ILE A 231 -25.76 0.17 -8.49
C ILE A 231 -24.73 0.80 -7.54
N GLU A 232 -25.21 1.58 -6.57
CA GLU A 232 -24.39 2.21 -5.52
C GLU A 232 -23.54 1.20 -4.75
N TYR A 233 -24.01 -0.05 -4.60
CA TYR A 233 -23.27 -1.12 -3.92
C TYR A 233 -22.12 -1.67 -4.75
N ARG A 234 -22.27 -1.71 -6.08
CA ARG A 234 -21.14 -2.05 -6.97
C ARG A 234 -20.05 -0.98 -6.91
N ASP A 235 -20.45 0.28 -6.77
CA ASP A 235 -19.53 1.41 -6.85
C ASP A 235 -18.77 1.67 -5.52
N ILE A 236 -19.10 0.96 -4.43
CA ILE A 236 -18.38 1.03 -3.14
C ILE A 236 -16.88 0.78 -3.34
N THR A 237 -16.50 -0.15 -4.21
CA THR A 237 -15.10 -0.49 -4.50
C THR A 237 -14.62 0.07 -5.84
N ASP A 238 -15.21 1.17 -6.35
CA ASP A 238 -14.71 1.82 -7.57
C ASP A 238 -13.43 2.63 -7.29
N GLN A 239 -13.47 3.57 -6.33
CA GLN A 239 -12.40 4.55 -6.12
C GLN A 239 -11.88 4.58 -4.68
N LEU A 240 -10.55 4.63 -4.54
CA LEU A 240 -9.90 4.87 -3.26
C LEU A 240 -10.05 6.35 -2.86
N TYR A 241 -10.61 6.61 -1.68
CA TYR A 241 -10.94 7.96 -1.19
C TYR A 241 -11.88 8.75 -2.11
N GLY A 242 -12.65 8.07 -2.96
CA GLY A 242 -13.73 8.67 -3.73
C GLY A 242 -15.05 8.71 -2.95
N GLY A 243 -16.09 9.26 -3.59
CA GLY A 243 -17.44 9.30 -3.02
C GLY A 243 -17.62 10.37 -1.94
N ASN A 244 -18.68 10.22 -1.15
CA ASN A 244 -19.05 11.13 -0.06
C ASN A 244 -19.02 10.38 1.30
N SER A 245 -19.52 11.02 2.35
CA SER A 245 -19.56 10.41 3.70
C SER A 245 -20.38 9.10 3.75
N GLU A 246 -21.39 8.94 2.89
CA GLU A 246 -22.16 7.70 2.74
C GLU A 246 -21.29 6.59 2.13
N THR A 247 -20.63 6.84 1.01
CA THR A 247 -19.68 5.88 0.40
C THR A 247 -18.58 5.51 1.40
N ARG A 248 -18.14 6.48 2.20
CA ARG A 248 -17.08 6.29 3.18
C ARG A 248 -17.46 5.30 4.28
N ILE A 249 -18.62 5.48 4.92
CA ILE A 249 -19.08 4.54 5.94
C ILE A 249 -19.35 3.15 5.35
N GLN A 250 -19.88 3.09 4.12
CA GLN A 250 -20.07 1.83 3.39
C GLN A 250 -18.75 1.08 3.16
N GLN A 251 -17.68 1.79 2.78
CA GLN A 251 -16.35 1.20 2.62
C GLN A 251 -15.77 0.73 3.96
N GLU A 252 -15.91 1.50 5.04
CA GLU A 252 -15.38 1.13 6.35
C GLU A 252 -16.14 -0.04 6.98
N ILE A 253 -17.45 -0.15 6.76
CA ILE A 253 -18.26 -1.33 7.13
C ILE A 253 -17.78 -2.56 6.35
N LEU A 254 -17.64 -2.45 5.03
CA LEU A 254 -17.16 -3.55 4.20
C LEU A 254 -15.75 -3.98 4.60
N LEU A 255 -14.84 -3.04 4.83
CA LEU A 255 -13.47 -3.34 5.25
C LEU A 255 -13.43 -4.01 6.62
N GLY A 256 -14.11 -3.42 7.61
CA GLY A 256 -14.08 -3.92 8.99
C GLY A 256 -14.89 -5.21 9.17
N ILE A 257 -16.21 -5.13 8.96
CA ILE A 257 -17.13 -6.25 9.15
C ILE A 257 -16.94 -7.27 8.03
N GLY A 258 -16.94 -6.81 6.78
CA GLY A 258 -16.78 -7.70 5.63
C GLY A 258 -15.42 -8.39 5.64
N GLY A 259 -14.33 -7.71 6.01
CA GLY A 259 -13.02 -8.33 6.10
C GLY A 259 -12.95 -9.46 7.13
N ILE A 260 -13.57 -9.29 8.31
CA ILE A 260 -13.67 -10.36 9.32
C ILE A 260 -14.53 -11.53 8.82
N ARG A 261 -15.65 -11.26 8.12
CA ARG A 261 -16.47 -12.31 7.49
C ARG A 261 -15.72 -13.06 6.39
N ALA A 262 -14.91 -12.36 5.59
CA ALA A 262 -14.09 -12.95 4.54
C ALA A 262 -13.04 -13.90 5.12
N LEU A 263 -12.33 -13.49 6.18
CA LEU A 263 -11.40 -14.37 6.88
C LEU A 263 -12.10 -15.63 7.39
N ARG A 264 -13.29 -15.49 8.00
CA ARG A 264 -14.07 -16.64 8.46
C ARG A 264 -14.51 -17.56 7.32
N ALA A 265 -14.96 -17.01 6.19
CA ALA A 265 -15.32 -17.78 5.00
C ALA A 265 -14.13 -18.55 4.40
N LEU A 266 -12.92 -17.99 4.51
CA LEU A 266 -11.66 -18.63 4.14
C LEU A 266 -11.15 -19.66 5.16
N GLY A 267 -11.82 -19.82 6.31
CA GLY A 267 -11.38 -20.70 7.40
C GLY A 267 -10.19 -20.14 8.19
N ILE A 268 -9.95 -18.83 8.13
CA ILE A 268 -8.82 -18.15 8.78
C ILE A 268 -9.32 -17.48 10.05
N ASN A 269 -8.79 -17.93 11.20
CA ASN A 269 -9.11 -17.38 12.52
C ASN A 269 -7.87 -16.65 13.06
N PRO A 270 -7.77 -15.32 12.91
CA PRO A 270 -6.62 -14.58 13.41
C PRO A 270 -6.62 -14.50 14.94
N THR A 271 -5.45 -14.71 15.52
CA THR A 271 -5.21 -14.54 16.95
C THR A 271 -5.12 -13.05 17.30
N ILE A 272 -4.51 -12.27 16.39
CA ILE A 272 -4.35 -10.83 16.52
C ILE A 272 -4.95 -10.13 15.30
N ILE A 273 -5.65 -9.03 15.53
CA ILE A 273 -6.10 -8.10 14.49
C ILE A 273 -5.43 -6.76 14.70
N HIS A 274 -4.72 -6.27 13.68
CA HIS A 274 -4.06 -4.98 13.68
C HIS A 274 -4.77 -4.04 12.71
N ILE A 275 -5.35 -2.97 13.25
CA ILE A 275 -6.01 -1.91 12.49
C ILE A 275 -5.03 -0.77 12.22
N ASN A 276 -4.76 -0.52 10.93
CA ASN A 276 -3.91 0.55 10.45
C ASN A 276 -4.72 1.82 10.14
N GLU A 277 -4.76 2.76 11.10
CA GLU A 277 -5.68 3.91 11.15
C GLU A 277 -7.17 3.50 11.31
N GLY A 278 -8.03 4.42 11.77
CA GLY A 278 -9.41 4.11 12.19
C GLY A 278 -10.34 3.45 11.15
N HIS A 279 -9.94 3.33 9.88
CA HIS A 279 -10.78 2.91 8.76
C HIS A 279 -11.38 1.50 8.86
N ALA A 280 -10.77 0.63 9.66
CA ALA A 280 -11.25 -0.73 9.88
C ALA A 280 -11.74 -0.95 11.32
N ALA A 281 -12.04 0.12 12.07
CA ALA A 281 -12.42 -0.01 13.48
C ALA A 281 -13.66 -0.90 13.70
N PHE A 282 -14.58 -0.98 12.74
CA PHE A 282 -15.73 -1.89 12.81
C PHE A 282 -15.35 -3.39 12.82
N ALA A 283 -14.12 -3.75 12.45
CA ALA A 283 -13.61 -5.13 12.62
C ALA A 283 -13.66 -5.59 14.08
N THR A 284 -13.48 -4.68 15.04
CA THR A 284 -13.58 -4.97 16.49
C THR A 284 -14.98 -5.46 16.86
N LEU A 285 -16.01 -4.87 16.26
CA LEU A 285 -17.41 -5.22 16.55
C LEU A 285 -17.76 -6.57 15.96
N GLU A 286 -17.35 -6.87 14.72
CA GLU A 286 -17.61 -8.18 14.11
C GLU A 286 -16.81 -9.29 14.79
N ARG A 287 -15.57 -9.00 15.23
CA ARG A 287 -14.81 -9.94 16.06
C ARG A 287 -15.56 -10.25 17.35
N THR A 288 -16.09 -9.23 18.02
CA THR A 288 -16.90 -9.39 19.24
C THR A 288 -18.14 -10.23 18.96
N ARG A 289 -18.89 -9.92 17.89
CA ARG A 289 -20.08 -10.68 17.49
C ARG A 289 -19.78 -12.16 17.25
N PHE A 290 -18.67 -12.47 16.59
CA PHE A 290 -18.26 -13.86 16.39
C PHE A 290 -17.85 -14.55 17.69
N LEU A 291 -17.15 -13.88 18.60
CA LEU A 291 -16.84 -14.46 19.92
C LEU A 291 -18.12 -14.73 20.73
N MET A 292 -19.11 -13.83 20.67
CA MET A 292 -20.43 -14.06 21.29
C MET A 292 -21.09 -15.33 20.74
N GLN A 293 -21.05 -15.53 19.42
CA GLN A 293 -21.65 -16.69 18.76
C GLN A 293 -20.87 -17.98 19.04
N ASP A 294 -19.55 -17.95 18.94
CA ASP A 294 -18.70 -19.13 19.05
C ASP A 294 -18.67 -19.67 20.48
N TYR A 295 -18.72 -18.78 21.48
CA TYR A 295 -18.64 -19.14 22.90
C TYR A 295 -19.94 -18.93 23.68
N GLN A 296 -21.03 -18.54 23.02
CA GLN A 296 -22.34 -18.32 23.63
C GLN A 296 -22.27 -17.37 24.85
N MET A 297 -21.65 -16.21 24.65
CA MET A 297 -21.42 -15.23 25.72
C MET A 297 -22.00 -13.87 25.39
N GLU A 298 -22.29 -13.11 26.45
CA GLU A 298 -22.80 -11.75 26.36
C GLU A 298 -21.74 -10.78 25.82
N PHE A 299 -22.20 -9.67 25.23
CA PHE A 299 -21.34 -8.65 24.63
C PHE A 299 -20.28 -8.11 25.59
N SER A 300 -20.64 -7.87 26.85
CA SER A 300 -19.72 -7.36 27.88
C SER A 300 -18.55 -8.30 28.18
N THR A 301 -18.71 -9.60 27.96
CA THR A 301 -17.62 -10.58 28.11
C THR A 301 -16.83 -10.73 26.82
N ALA A 302 -17.52 -10.80 25.68
CA ALA A 302 -16.88 -10.94 24.37
C ALA A 302 -15.99 -9.74 24.02
N ILE A 303 -16.37 -8.53 24.43
CA ILE A 303 -15.63 -7.31 24.14
C ILE A 303 -14.26 -7.28 24.84
N GLU A 304 -14.14 -7.86 26.04
CA GLU A 304 -12.88 -7.98 26.77
C GLU A 304 -11.92 -8.96 26.07
N LEU A 305 -12.46 -10.06 25.52
CA LEU A 305 -11.67 -10.99 24.70
C LEU A 305 -11.23 -10.34 23.38
N THR A 306 -12.12 -9.58 22.74
CA THR A 306 -11.76 -8.76 21.57
C THR A 306 -10.62 -7.82 21.95
N HIS A 307 -10.76 -7.05 23.03
CA HIS A 307 -9.77 -6.06 23.46
C HIS A 307 -8.35 -6.63 23.55
N ALA A 308 -8.19 -7.81 24.14
CA ALA A 308 -6.90 -8.49 24.29
C ALA A 308 -6.23 -8.85 22.95
N GLY A 309 -7.00 -9.11 21.89
CA GLY A 309 -6.49 -9.51 20.56
C GLY A 309 -6.33 -8.38 19.55
N MET A 310 -6.57 -7.13 19.94
CA MET A 310 -6.64 -5.99 19.01
C MET A 310 -5.47 -5.01 19.19
N ILE A 311 -4.88 -4.63 18.06
CA ILE A 311 -3.81 -3.62 17.96
C ILE A 311 -4.30 -2.46 17.09
N PHE A 312 -4.05 -1.23 17.52
CA PHE A 312 -4.39 -0.03 16.77
C PHE A 312 -3.19 0.92 16.59
N THR A 313 -2.91 1.28 15.34
CA THR A 313 -1.92 2.32 15.03
C THR A 313 -2.61 3.57 14.52
N THR A 314 -2.30 4.72 15.12
CA THR A 314 -2.77 6.04 14.67
C THR A 314 -1.65 6.80 13.95
N HIS A 315 -1.97 7.38 12.79
CA HIS A 315 -1.02 8.12 11.94
C HIS A 315 -1.30 9.62 11.92
N THR A 316 -2.49 10.00 12.35
CA THR A 316 -3.02 11.35 12.21
C THR A 316 -2.62 12.22 13.40
N PRO A 317 -1.83 13.28 13.23
CA PRO A 317 -1.35 14.13 14.34
C PRO A 317 -2.32 15.26 14.71
N VAL A 318 -3.48 15.36 14.06
CA VAL A 318 -4.42 16.48 14.21
C VAL A 318 -5.87 15.99 14.31
N PRO A 319 -6.71 16.56 15.20
CA PRO A 319 -8.10 16.11 15.36
C PRO A 319 -8.91 16.12 14.07
N ALA A 320 -8.76 17.15 13.24
CA ALA A 320 -9.49 17.32 11.99
C ALA A 320 -9.19 16.27 10.91
N GLY A 321 -8.11 15.48 11.07
CA GLY A 321 -7.81 14.39 10.15
C GLY A 321 -8.37 13.04 10.57
N ASN A 322 -9.02 12.94 11.74
CA ASN A 322 -9.59 11.69 12.24
C ASN A 322 -11.02 11.53 11.74
N GLU A 323 -11.36 10.35 11.25
CA GLU A 323 -12.68 10.05 10.68
C GLU A 323 -13.78 10.10 11.75
N VAL A 324 -14.86 10.79 11.41
CA VAL A 324 -16.07 10.90 12.22
C VAL A 324 -17.30 10.78 11.33
N PHE A 325 -18.27 9.97 11.75
CA PHE A 325 -19.57 9.86 11.09
C PHE A 325 -20.63 10.59 11.90
N THR A 326 -21.68 11.06 11.22
CA THR A 326 -22.85 11.60 11.93
C THR A 326 -23.64 10.47 12.57
N VAL A 327 -24.31 10.75 13.68
CA VAL A 327 -25.18 9.77 14.35
C VAL A 327 -26.28 9.27 13.41
N GLY A 328 -26.81 10.12 12.53
CA GLY A 328 -27.79 9.69 11.52
C GLY A 328 -27.28 8.63 10.54
N LEU A 329 -25.99 8.69 10.15
CA LEU A 329 -25.38 7.64 9.33
C LEU A 329 -25.20 6.35 10.12
N ILE A 330 -24.74 6.44 11.36
CA ILE A 330 -24.62 5.28 12.24
C ILE A 330 -25.98 4.61 12.46
N ASP A 331 -27.02 5.39 12.72
CA ASP A 331 -28.39 4.90 12.86
C ASP A 331 -28.88 4.16 11.62
N LYS A 332 -28.67 4.76 10.45
CA LYS A 332 -29.05 4.18 9.17
C LYS A 332 -28.43 2.78 8.96
N TYR A 333 -27.15 2.60 9.28
CA TYR A 333 -26.43 1.36 8.98
C TYR A 333 -26.46 0.32 10.11
N PHE A 334 -26.54 0.73 11.37
CA PHE A 334 -26.31 -0.17 12.50
C PHE A 334 -27.56 -0.51 13.32
N THR A 335 -28.76 0.00 12.96
CA THR A 335 -30.02 -0.28 13.68
C THR A 335 -30.31 -1.78 13.88
N GLY A 336 -30.09 -2.61 12.86
CA GLY A 336 -30.20 -4.07 13.00
C GLY A 336 -28.98 -4.69 13.68
N TYR A 337 -27.81 -4.09 13.49
CA TYR A 337 -26.53 -4.66 13.90
C TYR A 337 -26.32 -4.62 15.42
N TRP A 338 -26.57 -3.50 16.10
CA TRP A 338 -26.39 -3.45 17.56
C TRP A 338 -27.39 -4.33 18.32
N LYS A 339 -28.57 -4.60 17.74
CA LYS A 339 -29.50 -5.60 18.29
C LYS A 339 -28.87 -7.00 18.26
N SER A 340 -28.11 -7.33 17.21
CA SER A 340 -27.36 -8.59 17.12
C SER A 340 -26.19 -8.67 18.12
N LEU A 341 -25.74 -7.53 18.63
CA LEU A 341 -24.78 -7.43 19.73
C LEU A 341 -25.47 -7.44 21.11
N GLY A 342 -26.80 -7.45 21.19
CA GLY A 342 -27.52 -7.44 22.47
C GLY A 342 -27.38 -6.14 23.28
N ILE A 343 -27.01 -5.02 22.65
CA ILE A 343 -26.82 -3.72 23.32
C ILE A 343 -27.80 -2.65 22.83
N SER A 344 -28.00 -1.61 23.65
CA SER A 344 -28.81 -0.46 23.28
C SER A 344 -28.12 0.40 22.22
N ARG A 345 -28.89 1.26 21.54
CA ARG A 345 -28.36 2.26 20.63
C ARG A 345 -27.39 3.21 21.36
N GLU A 346 -27.75 3.61 22.57
CA GLU A 346 -26.97 4.53 23.40
C GLU A 346 -25.62 3.91 23.78
N ASP A 347 -25.60 2.62 24.16
CA ASP A 347 -24.36 1.88 24.45
C ASP A 347 -23.49 1.75 23.20
N PHE A 348 -24.09 1.47 22.03
CA PHE A 348 -23.36 1.41 20.77
C PHE A 348 -22.72 2.76 20.43
N LEU A 349 -23.50 3.85 20.47
CA LEU A 349 -23.00 5.20 20.22
C LEU A 349 -21.94 5.63 21.22
N ALA A 350 -22.03 5.16 22.47
CA ALA A 350 -21.02 5.42 23.47
C ALA A 350 -19.66 4.89 23.04
N LEU A 351 -19.56 3.74 22.35
CA LEU A 351 -18.29 3.14 21.90
C LEU A 351 -17.44 4.09 21.03
N GLY A 352 -18.07 4.93 20.21
CA GLY A 352 -17.40 5.90 19.33
C GLY A 352 -17.35 7.33 19.87
N ASN A 353 -17.83 7.59 21.09
CA ASN A 353 -17.98 8.95 21.63
C ASN A 353 -17.10 9.25 22.84
N VAL A 354 -16.71 10.53 22.96
CA VAL A 354 -16.12 11.10 24.18
C VAL A 354 -17.23 11.87 24.88
N GLU A 355 -17.49 11.60 26.16
CA GLU A 355 -18.62 12.09 26.99
C GLU A 355 -18.95 13.61 26.93
N LYS A 356 -18.10 14.45 26.30
CA LYS A 356 -18.26 15.91 26.20
C LYS A 356 -18.29 16.49 24.79
N ARG A 357 -18.04 15.71 23.74
CA ARG A 357 -18.31 16.17 22.36
C ARG A 357 -19.75 15.82 22.06
N ALA A 358 -20.53 16.84 21.70
CA ALA A 358 -21.96 16.77 21.46
C ALA A 358 -22.38 15.45 20.79
N SER A 359 -23.49 14.90 21.27
CA SER A 359 -24.16 13.63 20.97
C SER A 359 -24.56 13.39 19.50
N GLU A 360 -23.78 13.91 18.55
CA GLU A 360 -24.13 14.01 17.13
C GLU A 360 -23.11 13.34 16.20
N SER A 361 -21.98 12.86 16.72
CA SER A 361 -20.96 12.18 15.92
C SER A 361 -20.54 10.81 16.49
N PHE A 362 -19.82 10.02 15.70
CA PHE A 362 -19.24 8.74 16.07
C PHE A 362 -17.82 8.69 15.51
N SER A 363 -16.82 8.63 16.38
CA SER A 363 -15.41 8.65 16.01
C SER A 363 -14.84 7.25 15.88
N MET A 364 -14.30 6.96 14.69
CA MET A 364 -13.67 5.67 14.40
C MET A 364 -12.37 5.49 15.16
N THR A 365 -11.60 6.56 15.36
CA THR A 365 -10.40 6.53 16.19
C THR A 365 -10.73 6.24 17.66
N VAL A 366 -11.82 6.80 18.19
CA VAL A 366 -12.26 6.50 19.57
C VAL A 366 -12.66 5.04 19.71
N LEU A 367 -13.45 4.52 18.76
CA LEU A 367 -13.82 3.10 18.72
C LEU A 367 -12.57 2.20 18.73
N ALA A 368 -11.61 2.47 17.83
CA ALA A 368 -10.38 1.68 17.74
C ALA A 368 -9.51 1.78 19.01
N LEU A 369 -9.35 2.98 19.58
CA LEU A 369 -8.58 3.19 20.81
C LEU A 369 -9.19 2.42 21.99
N ARG A 370 -10.52 2.47 22.16
CA ARG A 370 -11.19 1.79 23.25
C ARG A 370 -11.07 0.27 23.14
N LEU A 371 -11.29 -0.28 21.95
CA LEU A 371 -11.40 -1.72 21.74
C LEU A 371 -10.08 -2.40 21.37
N SER A 372 -8.94 -1.69 21.45
CA SER A 372 -7.61 -2.28 21.26
C SER A 372 -6.82 -2.28 22.56
N SER A 373 -6.08 -3.34 22.86
CA SER A 373 -5.20 -3.39 24.03
C SER A 373 -3.87 -2.69 23.79
N TYR A 374 -3.31 -2.88 22.59
CA TYR A 374 -2.09 -2.21 22.16
C TYR A 374 -2.42 -1.05 21.24
N ARG A 375 -1.93 0.15 21.59
CA ARG A 375 -2.07 1.34 20.76
C ARG A 375 -0.73 2.01 20.56
N ASN A 376 -0.44 2.49 19.35
CA ASN A 376 0.80 3.20 19.09
C ASN A 376 0.64 4.36 18.10
N GLY A 377 1.45 5.39 18.31
CA GLY A 377 1.83 6.34 17.28
C GLY A 377 3.00 5.82 16.43
N VAL A 378 3.35 6.59 15.39
CA VAL A 378 4.31 6.18 14.35
C VAL A 378 5.71 6.80 14.46
N SER A 379 5.96 7.51 15.55
CA SER A 379 7.26 8.01 15.98
C SER A 379 7.17 8.40 17.47
N GLN A 380 8.31 8.58 18.14
CA GLN A 380 8.34 8.97 19.55
C GLN A 380 7.54 10.26 19.79
N LEU A 381 7.83 11.31 19.02
CA LEU A 381 7.12 12.58 19.10
C LEU A 381 5.62 12.44 18.74
N HIS A 382 5.30 11.58 17.77
CA HIS A 382 3.90 11.32 17.43
C HIS A 382 3.16 10.63 18.58
N GLY A 383 3.81 9.73 19.31
CA GLY A 383 3.27 9.14 20.53
C GLY A 383 2.86 10.21 21.55
N ASP A 384 3.73 11.21 21.79
CA ASP A 384 3.43 12.31 22.70
C ASP A 384 2.29 13.22 22.20
N VAL A 385 2.21 13.46 20.89
CA VAL A 385 1.09 14.17 20.28
C VAL A 385 -0.22 13.39 20.43
N ALA A 386 -0.20 12.08 20.19
CA ALA A 386 -1.37 11.22 20.29
C ALA A 386 -1.89 11.12 21.73
N ARG A 387 -1.00 10.97 22.73
CA ARG A 387 -1.39 11.00 24.16
C ARG A 387 -2.08 12.30 24.53
N ARG A 388 -1.56 13.45 24.09
CA ARG A 388 -2.19 14.76 24.31
C ARG A 388 -3.57 14.85 23.66
N MET A 389 -3.67 14.42 22.40
CA MET A 389 -4.89 14.52 21.62
C MET A 389 -6.03 13.69 22.21
N TRP A 390 -5.71 12.53 22.78
CA TRP A 390 -6.68 11.56 23.28
C TRP A 390 -6.76 11.47 24.81
N GLN A 391 -6.16 12.43 25.52
CA GLN A 391 -6.19 12.52 26.99
C GLN A 391 -7.60 12.39 27.58
N GLU A 392 -8.60 12.93 26.91
CA GLU A 392 -10.01 12.90 27.35
C GLU A 392 -10.59 11.48 27.47
N LEU A 393 -10.00 10.47 26.84
CA LEU A 393 -10.40 9.07 27.01
C LEU A 393 -9.89 8.47 28.32
N TRP A 394 -8.85 9.06 28.91
CA TRP A 394 -8.19 8.61 30.14
C TRP A 394 -8.02 9.77 31.12
N LYS A 395 -9.11 10.49 31.42
CA LYS A 395 -9.12 11.71 32.26
C LYS A 395 -8.44 11.56 33.62
N ASN A 396 -8.43 10.34 34.16
CA ASN A 396 -7.87 10.03 35.47
C ASN A 396 -6.40 9.60 35.43
N PHE A 397 -5.78 9.55 34.25
CA PHE A 397 -4.37 9.21 34.07
C PHE A 397 -3.57 10.46 33.72
N PRO A 398 -2.36 10.65 34.26
CA PRO A 398 -1.46 11.67 33.76
C PRO A 398 -1.08 11.38 32.30
N GLN A 399 -0.79 12.43 31.53
CA GLN A 399 -0.60 12.33 30.08
C GLN A 399 0.47 11.32 29.64
N HIS A 400 1.53 11.13 30.43
CA HIS A 400 2.59 10.18 30.13
C HIS A 400 2.20 8.72 30.39
N GLU A 401 1.14 8.48 31.17
CA GLU A 401 0.57 7.15 31.42
C GLU A 401 -0.59 6.79 30.49
N VAL A 402 -1.05 7.74 29.64
CA VAL A 402 -2.01 7.42 28.58
C VAL A 402 -1.45 6.26 27.74
N PRO A 403 -2.18 5.14 27.60
CA PRO A 403 -1.65 3.86 27.10
C PRO A 403 -1.53 3.84 25.56
N ILE A 404 -0.85 4.85 25.00
CA ILE A 404 -0.48 4.95 23.60
C ILE A 404 1.04 4.97 23.53
N GLY A 405 1.64 3.91 22.97
CA GLY A 405 3.07 3.80 22.75
C GLY A 405 3.55 4.53 21.48
N ALA A 406 4.79 4.27 21.09
CA ALA A 406 5.36 4.75 19.84
C ALA A 406 6.19 3.64 19.18
N ILE A 407 5.90 3.35 17.92
CA ILE A 407 6.70 2.46 17.07
C ILE A 407 7.08 3.28 15.85
N THR A 408 8.36 3.61 15.70
CA THR A 408 8.84 4.43 14.60
C THR A 408 8.70 3.68 13.28
N ASN A 409 8.04 4.29 12.29
CA ASN A 409 7.91 3.69 10.96
C ASN A 409 9.28 3.40 10.33
N GLY A 410 9.34 2.29 9.59
CA GLY A 410 10.45 1.92 8.72
C GLY A 410 10.01 1.83 7.26
N VAL A 411 10.97 1.49 6.40
CA VAL A 411 10.72 1.18 4.98
C VAL A 411 11.37 -0.16 4.65
N HIS A 412 10.82 -0.88 3.68
CA HIS A 412 11.36 -2.19 3.28
C HIS A 412 12.69 -2.02 2.53
N THR A 413 13.80 -2.41 3.15
CA THR A 413 15.16 -2.08 2.68
C THR A 413 15.41 -2.47 1.23
N LEU A 414 15.02 -3.69 0.82
CA LEU A 414 15.25 -4.19 -0.54
C LEU A 414 14.38 -3.51 -1.61
N THR A 415 13.28 -2.85 -1.21
CA THR A 415 12.49 -2.02 -2.13
C THR A 415 13.15 -0.66 -2.36
N TRP A 416 13.75 -0.07 -1.32
CA TRP A 416 14.16 1.34 -1.35
C TRP A 416 15.67 1.56 -1.56
N VAL A 417 16.50 0.53 -1.40
CA VAL A 417 17.92 0.58 -1.80
C VAL A 417 18.03 0.27 -3.29
N ALA A 418 18.53 1.24 -4.06
CA ALA A 418 18.70 1.07 -5.50
C ALA A 418 19.78 0.03 -5.82
N GLY A 419 19.60 -0.75 -6.91
CA GLY A 419 20.48 -1.88 -7.26
C GLY A 419 21.98 -1.60 -7.23
N GLY A 420 22.44 -0.49 -7.83
CA GLY A 420 23.85 -0.12 -7.82
C GLY A 420 24.39 0.20 -6.43
N LEU A 421 23.59 0.81 -5.54
CA LEU A 421 23.96 0.96 -4.13
C LEU A 421 23.96 -0.40 -3.42
N GLY A 422 23.05 -1.30 -3.78
CA GLY A 422 23.03 -2.67 -3.29
C GLY A 422 24.31 -3.44 -3.61
N GLU A 423 24.82 -3.35 -4.85
CA GLU A 423 26.12 -3.93 -5.25
C GLU A 423 27.29 -3.35 -4.46
N LEU A 424 27.24 -2.05 -4.16
CA LEU A 424 28.24 -1.39 -3.31
C LEU A 424 28.17 -1.92 -1.87
N TYR A 425 26.96 -2.07 -1.33
CA TYR A 425 26.75 -2.64 0.00
C TYR A 425 27.16 -4.12 0.06
N ASP A 426 26.92 -4.91 -0.98
CA ASP A 426 27.38 -6.29 -1.05
C ASP A 426 28.91 -6.38 -0.92
N ARG A 427 29.65 -5.44 -1.51
CA ARG A 427 31.13 -5.35 -1.40
C ARG A 427 31.61 -4.87 -0.03
N TYR A 428 31.03 -3.79 0.50
CA TYR A 428 31.58 -3.09 1.67
C TYR A 428 30.95 -3.51 3.01
N LEU A 429 29.67 -3.90 3.01
CA LEU A 429 28.90 -4.29 4.19
C LEU A 429 28.75 -5.82 4.30
N THR A 430 29.07 -6.57 3.23
CA THR A 430 28.74 -7.98 2.98
C THR A 430 27.26 -8.20 2.68
N PRO A 431 26.87 -9.25 1.93
CA PRO A 431 25.46 -9.52 1.59
C PRO A 431 24.49 -9.64 2.79
N ARG A 432 25.01 -9.78 4.01
CA ARG A 432 24.22 -9.81 5.26
C ARG A 432 23.34 -8.57 5.45
N TRP A 433 23.69 -7.40 4.88
CA TRP A 433 22.84 -6.19 4.98
C TRP A 433 21.40 -6.41 4.45
N ARG A 434 21.22 -7.39 3.57
CA ARG A 434 19.92 -7.74 2.97
C ARG A 434 19.02 -8.58 3.90
N THR A 435 19.63 -9.29 4.84
CA THR A 435 18.94 -10.30 5.68
C THR A 435 18.98 -9.96 7.17
N GLU A 436 19.97 -9.17 7.60
CA GLU A 436 20.22 -8.79 8.99
C GLU A 436 20.17 -7.26 9.11
N THR A 437 19.02 -6.69 8.77
CA THR A 437 18.84 -5.24 8.63
C THR A 437 18.91 -4.49 9.97
N ASP A 438 18.74 -5.19 11.09
CA ASP A 438 18.81 -4.67 12.46
C ASP A 438 20.23 -4.70 13.06
N ASP A 439 21.19 -5.41 12.45
CA ASP A 439 22.58 -5.47 12.91
C ASP A 439 23.32 -4.15 12.62
N GLN A 440 23.42 -3.31 13.64
CA GLN A 440 24.12 -2.01 13.57
C GLN A 440 25.61 -2.15 13.23
N SER A 441 26.24 -3.29 13.49
CA SER A 441 27.66 -3.49 13.17
C SER A 441 27.90 -3.53 11.65
N ILE A 442 26.92 -4.02 10.89
CA ILE A 442 26.94 -4.02 9.42
C ILE A 442 26.88 -2.57 8.92
N TRP A 443 25.91 -1.80 9.41
CA TRP A 443 25.69 -0.42 8.95
C TRP A 443 26.82 0.55 9.32
N LYS A 444 27.56 0.30 10.41
CA LYS A 444 28.77 1.07 10.74
C LYS A 444 29.87 0.98 9.68
N ARG A 445 29.84 -0.06 8.83
CA ARG A 445 30.82 -0.22 7.74
C ARG A 445 30.54 0.67 6.54
N VAL A 446 29.40 1.38 6.51
CA VAL A 446 29.10 2.37 5.45
C VAL A 446 30.18 3.44 5.38
N ASP A 447 30.79 3.80 6.51
CA ASP A 447 31.89 4.78 6.57
C ASP A 447 33.18 4.31 5.87
N ALA A 448 33.30 3.00 5.59
CA ALA A 448 34.42 2.45 4.84
C ALA A 448 34.23 2.56 3.31
N ILE A 449 33.05 2.96 2.84
CA ILE A 449 32.78 3.12 1.42
C ILE A 449 33.48 4.40 0.92
N PRO A 450 34.37 4.33 -0.09
CA PRO A 450 35.01 5.51 -0.62
C PRO A 450 34.00 6.51 -1.19
N ALA A 451 34.20 7.80 -0.90
CA ALA A 451 33.28 8.86 -1.27
C ALA A 451 33.09 8.96 -2.80
N GLU A 452 34.13 8.68 -3.57
CA GLU A 452 34.12 8.66 -5.03
C GLU A 452 33.22 7.56 -5.61
N GLU A 453 33.13 6.39 -4.95
CA GLU A 453 32.24 5.31 -5.38
C GLU A 453 30.77 5.69 -5.13
N LEU A 454 30.47 6.21 -3.94
CA LEU A 454 29.13 6.73 -3.63
C LEU A 454 28.73 7.85 -4.58
N TRP A 455 29.65 8.79 -4.84
CA TRP A 455 29.40 9.91 -5.74
C TRP A 455 29.16 9.44 -7.17
N ARG A 456 29.97 8.51 -7.69
CA ARG A 456 29.80 7.96 -9.04
C ARG A 456 28.42 7.30 -9.21
N ILE A 457 27.99 6.52 -8.23
CA ILE A 457 26.67 5.87 -8.26
C ILE A 457 25.55 6.92 -8.18
N HIS A 458 25.68 7.89 -7.29
CA HIS A 458 24.72 8.99 -7.17
C HIS A 458 24.58 9.79 -8.49
N GLN A 459 25.69 10.10 -9.16
CA GLN A 459 25.69 10.77 -10.47
C GLN A 459 24.98 9.94 -11.54
N ARG A 460 25.25 8.64 -11.62
CA ARG A 460 24.57 7.72 -12.54
C ARG A 460 23.05 7.71 -12.32
N TYR A 461 22.58 7.73 -11.08
CA TYR A 461 21.14 7.80 -10.79
C TYR A 461 20.52 9.16 -11.12
N ARG A 462 21.28 10.25 -10.98
CA ARG A 462 20.84 11.58 -11.38
C ARG A 462 20.73 11.72 -12.90
N GLU A 463 21.68 11.18 -13.65
CA GLU A 463 21.59 11.06 -15.12
C GLU A 463 20.35 10.26 -15.53
N ARG A 464 20.13 9.08 -14.90
CA ARG A 464 18.92 8.27 -15.15
C ARG A 464 17.63 9.03 -14.87
N LEU A 465 17.56 9.77 -13.77
CA LEU A 465 16.39 10.59 -13.43
C LEU A 465 16.13 11.67 -14.48
N VAL A 466 17.17 12.36 -14.94
CA VAL A 466 17.06 13.40 -15.98
C VAL A 466 16.57 12.80 -17.30
N LEU A 467 17.17 11.68 -17.73
CA LEU A 467 16.75 10.99 -18.95
C LEU A 467 15.31 10.50 -18.86
N PHE A 468 14.92 9.91 -17.72
CA PHE A 468 13.55 9.51 -17.45
C PHE A 468 12.58 10.69 -17.53
N ALA A 469 12.88 11.80 -16.85
CA ALA A 469 12.02 12.99 -16.83
C ALA A 469 11.86 13.60 -18.23
N ARG A 470 12.92 13.63 -19.04
CA ARG A 470 12.88 14.07 -20.44
C ARG A 470 11.98 13.16 -21.28
N LYS A 471 12.19 11.84 -21.22
CA LYS A 471 11.40 10.85 -21.97
C LYS A 471 9.93 10.91 -21.56
N TYR A 472 9.66 10.99 -20.26
CA TYR A 472 8.31 11.13 -19.71
C TYR A 472 7.62 12.40 -20.22
N LEU A 473 8.31 13.55 -20.20
CA LEU A 473 7.76 14.81 -20.66
C LEU A 473 7.55 14.83 -22.17
N GLN A 474 8.47 14.26 -22.96
CA GLN A 474 8.30 14.07 -24.40
C GLN A 474 7.02 13.29 -24.72
N LYS A 475 6.84 12.10 -24.12
CA LYS A 475 5.64 11.26 -24.31
C LYS A 475 4.35 11.99 -23.91
N LYS A 476 4.40 12.85 -22.88
CA LYS A 476 3.23 13.65 -22.44
C LYS A 476 2.91 14.83 -23.36
N LEU A 477 3.90 15.38 -24.05
CA LEU A 477 3.76 16.56 -24.90
C LEU A 477 3.62 16.23 -26.38
N GLU A 478 3.95 15.01 -26.81
CA GLU A 478 3.98 14.58 -28.22
C GLU A 478 2.69 14.92 -28.99
N SER A 479 1.52 14.75 -28.36
CA SER A 479 0.22 15.08 -28.97
C SER A 479 -0.25 16.53 -28.74
N ARG A 480 0.55 17.36 -28.06
CA ARG A 480 0.14 18.69 -27.57
C ARG A 480 1.02 19.84 -28.07
N VAL A 481 2.23 19.57 -28.57
CA VAL A 481 3.21 20.60 -28.97
C VAL A 481 3.82 20.29 -30.33
N SER A 482 4.43 21.30 -30.98
CA SER A 482 5.08 21.09 -32.27
C SER A 482 6.37 20.26 -32.14
N PRO A 483 6.85 19.59 -33.21
CA PRO A 483 8.12 18.86 -33.18
C PRO A 483 9.32 19.70 -32.73
N GLN A 484 9.32 21.00 -33.06
CA GLN A 484 10.34 21.95 -32.64
C GLN A 484 10.30 22.23 -31.13
N GLN A 485 9.10 22.31 -30.54
CA GLN A 485 8.94 22.46 -29.09
C GLN A 485 9.30 21.15 -28.35
N LEU A 486 9.02 20.00 -28.96
CA LEU A 486 9.35 18.69 -28.42
C LEU A 486 10.87 18.46 -28.36
N SER A 487 11.63 18.93 -29.35
CA SER A 487 13.09 18.79 -29.37
C SER A 487 13.78 19.57 -28.24
N LEU A 488 13.19 20.68 -27.79
CA LEU A 488 13.68 21.46 -26.64
C LEU A 488 13.62 20.67 -25.33
N VAL A 489 12.70 19.72 -25.20
CA VAL A 489 12.59 18.88 -23.98
C VAL A 489 13.90 18.11 -23.73
N GLY A 490 14.60 17.70 -24.78
CA GLY A 490 15.90 17.05 -24.67
C GLY A 490 16.99 17.89 -23.99
N GLN A 491 16.78 19.21 -23.90
CA GLN A 491 17.69 20.16 -23.26
C GLN A 491 17.28 20.50 -21.81
N TYR A 492 16.10 20.06 -21.36
CA TYR A 492 15.60 20.36 -20.02
C TYR A 492 16.32 19.53 -18.96
N LEU A 493 16.55 20.10 -17.78
CA LEU A 493 17.26 19.48 -16.66
C LEU A 493 18.70 19.09 -17.01
N ASN A 494 19.68 19.58 -16.25
CA ASN A 494 21.09 19.23 -16.36
C ASN A 494 21.43 18.16 -15.30
N PRO A 495 22.00 17.00 -15.67
CA PRO A 495 22.42 16.01 -14.68
C PRO A 495 23.52 16.52 -13.73
N ASP A 496 24.33 17.49 -14.14
CA ASP A 496 25.39 18.06 -13.30
C ASP A 496 24.87 19.07 -12.26
N ALA A 497 23.61 19.50 -12.40
CA ALA A 497 23.02 20.48 -11.52
C ALA A 497 22.57 19.90 -10.17
N LEU A 498 22.63 20.75 -9.14
CA LEU A 498 22.03 20.43 -7.85
C LEU A 498 20.53 20.25 -8.04
N THR A 499 20.04 19.04 -7.75
CA THR A 499 18.64 18.67 -7.91
C THR A 499 17.97 18.57 -6.55
N ILE A 500 16.93 19.36 -6.33
CA ILE A 500 16.10 19.37 -5.12
C ILE A 500 14.74 18.76 -5.47
N GLY A 501 14.44 17.60 -4.89
CA GLY A 501 13.17 16.90 -5.09
C GLY A 501 12.18 17.19 -3.96
N PHE A 502 10.93 17.50 -4.31
CA PHE A 502 9.80 17.54 -3.39
C PHE A 502 8.66 16.67 -3.94
N ALA A 503 8.55 15.44 -3.46
CA ALA A 503 7.55 14.48 -3.90
C ALA A 503 6.66 14.05 -2.72
N ARG A 504 5.62 14.85 -2.43
CA ARG A 504 4.66 14.59 -1.34
C ARG A 504 3.27 15.06 -1.78
N ARG A 505 2.20 14.42 -1.25
CA ARG A 505 0.83 14.93 -1.44
C ARG A 505 0.73 16.39 -0.99
N PHE A 506 -0.07 17.19 -1.69
CA PHE A 506 -0.25 18.61 -1.36
C PHE A 506 -1.33 18.77 -0.30
N ALA A 507 -0.89 18.90 0.95
CA ALA A 507 -1.75 19.29 2.07
C ALA A 507 -1.18 20.57 2.71
N THR A 508 -2.05 21.41 3.26
CA THR A 508 -1.67 22.70 3.87
C THR A 508 -0.59 22.54 4.94
N TYR A 509 -0.72 21.52 5.80
CA TYR A 509 0.27 21.21 6.85
C TYR A 509 1.63 20.72 6.31
N LYS A 510 1.71 20.28 5.05
CA LYS A 510 2.98 19.86 4.41
C LYS A 510 3.79 21.01 3.83
N ARG A 511 3.25 22.24 3.86
CA ARG A 511 3.93 23.49 3.51
C ARG A 511 4.67 23.42 2.17
N ALA A 512 4.04 22.88 1.13
CA ALA A 512 4.65 22.82 -0.21
C ALA A 512 5.01 24.21 -0.76
N THR A 513 4.35 25.27 -0.28
CA THR A 513 4.64 26.66 -0.64
C THR A 513 5.84 27.26 0.10
N LEU A 514 6.45 26.55 1.05
CA LEU A 514 7.57 27.06 1.85
C LEU A 514 8.78 27.44 0.99
N LEU A 515 9.05 26.70 -0.10
CA LEU A 515 10.12 27.06 -1.02
C LEU A 515 9.92 28.42 -1.70
N PHE A 516 8.68 28.91 -1.76
CA PHE A 516 8.32 30.19 -2.37
C PHE A 516 8.16 31.31 -1.35
N SER A 517 8.43 31.08 -0.05
CA SER A 517 8.29 32.11 0.97
C SER A 517 9.34 33.23 0.87
N ASP A 518 10.48 32.96 0.21
CA ASP A 518 11.55 33.93 -0.03
C ASP A 518 12.07 33.84 -1.48
N MET A 519 11.36 34.53 -2.38
CA MET A 519 11.67 34.55 -3.80
C MET A 519 13.01 35.23 -4.11
N GLU A 520 13.44 36.21 -3.29
CA GLU A 520 14.72 36.89 -3.50
C GLU A 520 15.90 35.97 -3.17
N ARG A 521 15.79 35.17 -2.10
CA ARG A 521 16.76 34.12 -1.81
C ARG A 521 16.81 33.07 -2.92
N LEU A 522 15.66 32.66 -3.44
CA LEU A 522 15.61 31.71 -4.56
C LEU A 522 16.31 32.27 -5.82
N LYS A 523 16.09 33.56 -6.15
CA LYS A 523 16.78 34.26 -7.23
C LYS A 523 18.29 34.41 -7.00
N ARG A 524 18.75 34.56 -5.75
CA ARG A 524 20.19 34.60 -5.46
C ARG A 524 20.87 33.28 -5.80
N PHE A 525 20.21 32.15 -5.53
CA PHE A 525 20.77 30.83 -5.82
C PHE A 525 20.97 30.56 -7.32
N SER A 526 20.15 31.14 -8.20
CA SER A 526 20.32 31.00 -9.65
C SER A 526 21.45 31.87 -10.24
N ARG A 527 22.11 32.69 -9.40
CA ARG A 527 23.17 33.64 -9.81
C ARG A 527 24.56 33.30 -9.23
N ILE A 528 24.71 32.21 -8.49
CA ILE A 528 26.00 31.81 -7.90
C ILE A 528 26.92 31.24 -9.00
N PRO A 529 28.13 31.80 -9.21
CA PRO A 529 29.11 31.24 -10.16
C PRO A 529 29.60 29.85 -9.71
N CYS A 530 29.84 28.97 -10.68
CA CYS A 530 30.31 27.62 -10.41
C CYS A 530 31.81 27.62 -10.06
N ASP A 531 32.19 27.17 -8.86
CA ASP A 531 33.57 26.96 -8.43
C ASP A 531 33.92 25.47 -8.57
N PRO A 532 34.74 25.08 -9.56
CA PRO A 532 35.04 23.67 -9.84
C PRO A 532 35.86 22.98 -8.72
N TYR A 533 36.37 23.71 -7.72
CA TYR A 533 37.14 23.17 -6.61
C TYR A 533 36.36 23.02 -5.29
N LYS A 534 35.06 23.36 -5.29
CA LYS A 534 34.16 23.12 -4.14
C LYS A 534 33.23 21.95 -4.42
N LEU A 535 33.28 20.93 -3.55
CA LEU A 535 32.38 19.75 -3.58
C LEU A 535 30.87 20.12 -3.60
N PHE A 536 30.52 21.36 -3.22
CA PHE A 536 29.17 21.90 -3.22
C PHE A 536 29.05 23.17 -4.07
N SER A 537 29.66 23.20 -5.25
CA SER A 537 29.26 24.18 -6.25
C SER A 537 28.05 23.65 -7.02
N PRO A 538 26.84 24.22 -6.88
CA PRO A 538 25.78 23.91 -7.83
C PRO A 538 26.30 24.26 -9.22
N ALA A 539 26.13 23.38 -10.22
CA ALA A 539 26.27 23.80 -11.61
C ALA A 539 25.38 25.05 -11.83
N LYS A 540 25.58 25.80 -12.91
CA LYS A 540 24.89 27.08 -13.24
C LYS A 540 23.35 27.07 -13.12
N HIS A 541 22.73 25.94 -12.82
CA HIS A 541 21.30 25.75 -12.62
C HIS A 541 21.03 24.92 -11.35
N ILE A 542 19.97 25.27 -10.62
CA ILE A 542 19.32 24.40 -9.62
C ILE A 542 18.04 23.89 -10.26
N HIS A 543 17.81 22.58 -10.20
CA HIS A 543 16.56 21.99 -10.63
C HIS A 543 15.68 21.66 -9.44
N MET A 544 14.43 22.10 -9.51
CA MET A 544 13.41 21.73 -8.55
C MET A 544 12.41 20.81 -9.25
N ILE A 545 12.30 19.58 -8.75
CA ILE A 545 11.30 18.62 -9.23
C ILE A 545 10.23 18.53 -8.16
N MET A 546 9.03 19.05 -8.47
CA MET A 546 7.87 18.93 -7.59
C MET A 546 6.89 17.93 -8.16
N GLN A 547 6.57 16.89 -7.40
CA GLN A 547 5.46 16.00 -7.69
C GLN A 547 4.35 16.26 -6.67
N ALA A 548 3.24 16.77 -7.19
CA ALA A 548 2.06 17.11 -6.42
C ALA A 548 0.95 16.12 -6.76
N LYS A 549 0.21 15.60 -5.79
CA LYS A 549 -1.18 15.16 -6.01
C LYS A 549 -2.00 15.89 -4.96
N LYS A 550 -2.94 16.72 -5.40
CA LYS A 550 -3.91 17.37 -4.52
C LYS A 550 -5.14 16.51 -4.41
#